data_AF-A0A8H3KVG3-F1
#
_entry.id   AF-A0A8H3KVG3-F1
#
_cell.length_a   1.000
_cell.length_b   1.000
_cell.length_c   1.000
_cell.angle_alpha   90.00
_cell.angle_beta   90.00
_cell.angle_gamma   90.00
#
_symmetry.space_group_name_H-M   'P 1'
#
loop_
_entity.id
_entity.type
_entity.pdbx_description
1 polymer ?
#
loop_
_entity_poly.entity_id
_entity_poly.type
_entity_poly.pdbx_seq_one_letter_code
_entity_poly.pdbx_strand_id
1 'polypeptide(L)'
;MSNLADNILSREEYLSNFKSKNGQDFLNYRERILSELLRLYKHRLFPTQLEALRESFEVSLQELVNATPDDVEILDREFEDQNLTLEEQRELVLKAHFECAFQRLKDNIQIIVNSTRYIPVVPAHI
;
A
#
# COMPACT_ATOMS: atom_id res chain seq x y z
N MET A 1 3.95 16.31 7.37
CA MET A 1 2.52 16.17 7.02
C MET A 1 2.17 14.72 7.29
N SER A 2 1.31 14.42 8.25
CA SER A 2 0.83 13.05 8.48
C SER A 2 0.06 12.63 7.20
N ASN A 3 0.54 11.60 6.50
CA ASN A 3 -0.16 11.08 5.33
C ASN A 3 -1.46 10.44 5.83
N LEU A 4 -2.61 10.89 5.36
CA LEU A 4 -3.88 10.24 5.66
C LEU A 4 -3.88 8.76 5.25
N ALA A 5 -3.06 8.39 4.25
CA ALA A 5 -2.83 7.01 3.86
C ALA A 5 -2.20 6.16 4.97
N ASP A 6 -1.35 6.74 5.84
CA ASP A 6 -0.75 6.02 6.98
C ASP A 6 -1.79 5.68 8.06
N ASN A 7 -2.90 6.42 8.14
CA ASN A 7 -3.98 6.14 9.09
C ASN A 7 -4.92 5.02 8.61
N ILE A 8 -4.92 4.71 7.31
CA ILE A 8 -5.80 3.69 6.70
C ILE A 8 -5.02 2.41 6.45
N LEU A 9 -3.74 2.54 6.03
CA LEU A 9 -2.85 1.43 5.71
C LEU A 9 -1.81 1.25 6.82
N SER A 10 -2.16 0.44 7.81
CA SER A 10 -1.23 -0.06 8.83
C SER A 10 -0.62 -1.39 8.38
N ARG A 11 0.68 -1.53 8.61
CA ARG A 11 1.43 -2.77 8.38
C ARG A 11 0.88 -3.89 9.25
N GLU A 12 0.67 -3.60 10.53
CA GLU A 12 0.18 -4.55 11.53
C GLU A 12 -1.22 -5.05 11.15
N GLU A 13 -2.11 -4.14 10.72
CA GLU A 13 -3.46 -4.50 10.30
C GLU A 13 -3.43 -5.34 9.02
N TYR A 14 -2.59 -4.98 8.03
CA TYR A 14 -2.38 -5.79 6.84
C TYR A 14 -1.97 -7.22 7.19
N LEU A 15 -0.91 -7.37 8.00
CA LEU A 15 -0.36 -8.68 8.36
C LEU A 15 -1.35 -9.50 9.18
N SER A 16 -2.09 -8.88 10.10
CA SER A 16 -3.12 -9.56 10.88
C SER A 16 -4.23 -10.12 10.00
N ASN A 17 -4.67 -9.39 8.98
CA ASN A 17 -5.72 -9.85 8.07
C ASN A 17 -5.21 -10.86 7.05
N PHE A 18 -3.94 -10.73 6.62
CA PHE A 18 -3.29 -11.67 5.71
C PHE A 18 -3.06 -13.04 6.35
N LYS A 19 -2.61 -13.06 7.63
CA LYS A 19 -2.41 -14.30 8.42
C LYS A 19 -3.75 -14.97 8.79
N SER A 20 -4.86 -14.24 8.82
CA SER A 20 -6.12 -14.76 9.35
C SER A 20 -6.86 -15.66 8.35
N LYS A 21 -7.29 -16.85 8.85
CA LYS A 21 -8.22 -17.78 8.19
C LYS A 21 -7.93 -18.04 6.70
N ASN A 22 -6.68 -18.35 6.37
CA ASN A 22 -6.25 -18.63 4.99
C ASN A 22 -6.67 -17.53 3.98
N GLY A 23 -6.66 -16.26 4.39
CA GLY A 23 -6.93 -15.11 3.51
C GLY A 23 -8.41 -14.74 3.32
N GLN A 24 -9.35 -15.38 4.02
CA GLN A 24 -10.76 -14.94 3.97
C GLN A 24 -10.95 -13.52 4.50
N ASP A 25 -10.30 -13.21 5.62
CA ASP A 25 -10.40 -11.87 6.23
C ASP A 25 -9.63 -10.83 5.39
N PHE A 26 -8.68 -11.26 4.56
CA PHE A 26 -7.93 -10.39 3.64
C PHE A 26 -8.82 -9.78 2.54
N LEU A 27 -9.82 -10.52 2.04
CA LEU A 27 -10.77 -9.98 1.06
C LEU A 27 -11.60 -8.82 1.67
N ASN A 28 -12.07 -9.02 2.90
CA ASN A 28 -12.82 -7.99 3.63
C ASN A 28 -11.93 -6.77 3.95
N TYR A 29 -10.67 -7.02 4.32
CA TYR A 29 -9.67 -5.97 4.51
C TYR A 29 -9.51 -5.14 3.23
N ARG A 30 -9.25 -5.78 2.08
CA ARG A 30 -9.12 -5.12 0.78
C ARG A 30 -10.32 -4.23 0.45
N GLU A 31 -11.54 -4.77 0.55
CA GLU A 31 -12.77 -4.04 0.24
C GLU A 31 -12.98 -2.84 1.18
N ARG A 32 -12.71 -3.01 2.47
CA ARG A 32 -12.81 -1.94 3.47
C ARG A 32 -11.84 -0.81 3.18
N ILE A 33 -10.56 -1.13 2.95
CA ILE A 33 -9.53 -0.14 2.65
C ILE A 33 -9.87 0.65 1.39
N LEU A 34 -10.26 -0.04 0.31
CA LEU A 34 -10.66 0.64 -0.93
C LEU A 34 -11.86 1.55 -0.70
N SER A 35 -12.89 1.08 0.01
CA SER A 35 -14.08 1.87 0.32
C SER A 35 -13.75 3.11 1.14
N GLU A 36 -12.84 2.98 2.10
CA GLU A 36 -12.40 4.09 2.94
C GLU A 36 -11.57 5.12 2.16
N LEU A 37 -10.63 4.66 1.33
CA LEU A 37 -9.86 5.54 0.43
C LEU A 37 -10.79 6.33 -0.49
N LEU A 38 -11.74 5.66 -1.15
CA LEU A 38 -12.69 6.31 -2.04
C LEU A 38 -13.58 7.29 -1.27
N ARG A 39 -14.09 6.91 -0.09
CA ARG A 39 -14.91 7.78 0.75
C ARG A 39 -14.17 9.06 1.13
N LEU A 40 -12.90 8.95 1.52
CA LEU A 40 -12.09 10.08 1.97
C LEU A 40 -11.76 11.05 0.84
N TYR A 41 -11.52 10.53 -0.36
CA TYR A 41 -11.11 11.36 -1.51
C TYR A 41 -12.23 11.72 -2.48
N LYS A 42 -13.45 11.17 -2.31
CA LYS A 42 -14.62 11.42 -3.16
C LYS A 42 -14.92 12.90 -3.41
N HIS A 43 -14.74 13.75 -2.40
CA HIS A 43 -15.03 15.18 -2.49
C HIS A 43 -13.86 16.01 -3.03
N ARG A 44 -12.68 15.41 -3.20
CA ARG A 44 -11.44 16.09 -3.59
C ARG A 44 -10.95 15.71 -4.99
N LEU A 45 -11.39 14.55 -5.51
CA LEU A 45 -10.95 14.00 -6.77
C LEU A 45 -12.06 14.03 -7.82
N PHE A 46 -11.69 14.26 -9.07
CA PHE A 46 -12.59 14.05 -10.20
C PHE A 46 -12.91 12.55 -10.37
N PRO A 47 -14.03 12.20 -11.04
CA PRO A 47 -14.39 10.80 -11.28
C PRO A 47 -13.27 9.95 -11.88
N THR A 48 -12.56 10.47 -12.88
CA THR A 48 -11.43 9.77 -13.52
C THR A 48 -10.25 9.54 -12.57
N GLN A 49 -10.02 10.45 -11.62
CA GLN A 49 -8.99 10.27 -10.59
C GLN A 49 -9.41 9.27 -9.52
N LEU A 50 -10.72 9.15 -9.23
CA LEU A 50 -11.23 8.11 -8.33
C LEU A 50 -11.11 6.73 -8.95
N GLU A 51 -11.32 6.61 -10.26
CA GLU A 51 -11.05 5.38 -11.02
C GLU A 51 -9.55 5.04 -11.01
N ALA A 52 -8.69 6.01 -11.32
CA ALA A 52 -7.24 5.82 -11.26
C ALA A 52 -6.75 5.42 -9.85
N LEU A 53 -7.35 6.01 -8.80
CA LEU A 53 -7.05 5.64 -7.40
C LEU A 53 -7.43 4.19 -7.12
N ARG A 54 -8.61 3.74 -7.58
CA ARG A 54 -9.05 2.35 -7.45
C ARG A 54 -8.10 1.41 -8.16
N GLU A 55 -7.82 1.65 -9.44
CA GLU A 55 -6.94 0.79 -10.23
C GLU A 55 -5.52 0.73 -9.65
N SER A 56 -4.96 1.88 -9.31
CA SER A 56 -3.63 1.97 -8.72
C SER A 56 -3.55 1.25 -7.38
N PHE A 57 -4.58 1.36 -6.53
CA PHE A 57 -4.65 0.63 -5.27
C PHE A 57 -4.63 -0.88 -5.50
N GLU A 58 -5.47 -1.38 -6.42
CA GLU A 58 -5.59 -2.81 -6.70
C GLU A 58 -4.28 -3.42 -7.23
N VAL A 59 -3.63 -2.72 -8.17
CA VAL A 59 -2.35 -3.16 -8.73
C VAL A 59 -1.27 -3.19 -7.65
N SER A 60 -1.12 -2.10 -6.89
CA SER A 60 -0.09 -2.03 -5.85
C SER A 60 -0.35 -2.96 -4.66
N LEU A 61 -1.62 -3.23 -4.33
CA LEU A 61 -1.97 -4.22 -3.32
C LEU A 61 -1.61 -5.62 -3.77
N GLN A 62 -1.83 -5.96 -5.04
CA GLN A 62 -1.43 -7.26 -5.58
C GLN A 62 0.10 -7.42 -5.59
N GLU A 63 0.84 -6.36 -5.91
CA GLU A 63 2.32 -6.36 -5.80
C GLU A 63 2.77 -6.61 -4.36
N LEU A 64 2.13 -5.98 -3.37
CA LEU A 64 2.39 -6.21 -1.96
C LEU A 64 2.08 -7.66 -1.56
N VAL A 65 0.95 -8.22 -1.99
CA VAL A 65 0.60 -9.63 -1.77
C VAL A 65 1.68 -10.55 -2.33
N ASN A 66 2.15 -10.30 -3.55
CA ASN A 66 3.21 -11.11 -4.17
C ASN A 66 4.57 -10.95 -3.48
N ALA A 67 4.81 -9.80 -2.85
CA ALA A 67 6.02 -9.53 -2.09
C ALA A 67 5.98 -10.07 -0.65
N THR A 68 4.79 -10.44 -0.16
CA THR A 68 4.61 -11.00 1.18
C THR A 68 5.09 -12.44 1.20
N PRO A 69 6.05 -12.80 2.09
CA PRO A 69 6.54 -14.17 2.18
C PRO A 69 5.47 -15.11 2.72
N ASP A 70 5.50 -16.37 2.29
CA ASP A 70 4.59 -17.42 2.77
C ASP A 70 4.71 -17.61 4.29
N ASP A 71 5.95 -17.59 4.80
CA ASP A 71 6.22 -17.49 6.23
C ASP A 71 6.28 -16.01 6.64
N VAL A 72 5.11 -15.48 6.99
CA VAL A 72 4.93 -14.08 7.39
C VAL A 72 5.64 -13.77 8.72
N GLU A 73 5.98 -14.76 9.54
CA GLU A 73 6.72 -14.53 10.80
C GLU A 73 8.12 -13.95 10.55
N ILE A 74 8.71 -14.23 9.38
CA ILE A 74 9.99 -13.65 8.93
C ILE A 74 9.97 -12.11 8.98
N LEU A 75 8.81 -11.49 8.69
CA LEU A 75 8.68 -10.03 8.69
C LEU A 75 8.78 -9.42 10.10
N ASP A 76 8.48 -10.20 11.13
CA ASP A 76 8.48 -9.75 12.53
C ASP A 76 9.80 -10.09 13.24
N ARG A 77 10.68 -10.90 12.61
CA ARG A 77 11.99 -11.25 13.17
C ARG A 77 12.93 -10.03 13.19
N GLU A 78 13.69 -9.93 14.27
CA GLU A 78 14.79 -8.99 14.46
C GLU A 78 16.10 -9.75 14.39
N PHE A 79 17.04 -9.24 13.59
CA PHE A 79 18.37 -9.81 13.44
C PHE A 79 19.37 -8.89 14.13
N GLU A 80 20.21 -9.45 14.99
CA GLU A 80 21.34 -8.70 15.55
C GLU A 80 22.48 -8.62 14.52
N ASP A 81 23.08 -7.44 14.40
CA ASP A 81 23.93 -7.02 13.27
C ASP A 81 25.32 -7.71 13.17
N GLN A 82 25.55 -8.85 13.83
CA GLN A 82 26.87 -9.50 13.85
C GLN A 82 26.80 -10.98 13.46
N ASN A 83 27.23 -11.25 12.22
CA ASN A 83 27.41 -12.57 11.59
C ASN A 83 26.14 -13.35 11.24
N LEU A 84 25.29 -12.76 10.41
CA LEU A 84 24.13 -13.44 9.83
C LEU A 84 24.53 -14.59 8.91
N THR A 85 23.83 -15.71 9.09
CA THR A 85 23.81 -16.85 8.17
C THR A 85 23.20 -16.46 6.83
N LEU A 86 23.43 -17.28 5.79
CA LEU A 86 22.83 -17.06 4.46
C LEU A 86 21.29 -17.08 4.49
N GLU A 87 20.69 -17.86 5.39
CA GLU A 87 19.23 -17.91 5.53
C GLU A 87 18.69 -16.61 6.12
N GLU A 88 19.33 -16.09 7.16
CA GLU A 88 18.96 -14.79 7.78
C GLU A 88 19.16 -13.63 6.80
N GLN A 89 20.21 -13.67 5.96
CA GLN A 89 20.39 -12.69 4.90
C GLN A 89 19.25 -12.76 3.85
N ARG A 90 18.79 -13.97 3.51
CA ARG A 90 17.64 -14.15 2.61
C ARG A 90 16.35 -13.61 3.24
N GLU A 91 16.13 -13.89 4.51
CA GLU A 91 15.01 -13.36 5.29
C GLU A 91 15.00 -11.82 5.32
N LEU A 92 16.16 -11.19 5.51
CA LEU A 92 16.32 -9.74 5.40
C LEU A 92 15.94 -9.19 4.02
N VAL A 93 16.34 -9.88 2.95
CA VAL A 93 15.99 -9.47 1.57
C VAL A 93 14.48 -9.58 1.35
N LEU A 94 13.84 -10.65 1.82
CA LEU A 94 12.38 -10.80 1.75
C LEU A 94 11.66 -9.70 2.52
N LYS A 95 12.12 -9.40 3.75
CA LYS A 95 11.59 -8.30 4.56
C LYS A 95 11.74 -6.96 3.85
N ALA A 96 12.92 -6.64 3.32
CA ALA A 96 13.16 -5.40 2.59
C ALA A 96 12.29 -5.29 1.33
N HIS A 97 12.08 -6.40 0.60
CA HIS A 97 11.22 -6.44 -0.57
C HIS A 97 9.75 -6.17 -0.21
N PHE A 98 9.26 -6.80 0.86
CA PHE A 98 7.93 -6.54 1.42
C PHE A 98 7.75 -5.06 1.81
N GLU A 99 8.67 -4.51 2.62
CA GLU A 99 8.57 -3.11 3.08
C GLU A 99 8.61 -2.12 1.90
N CYS A 100 9.43 -2.42 0.88
CA CYS A 100 9.47 -1.61 -0.34
C CYS A 100 8.12 -1.64 -1.08
N ALA A 101 7.50 -2.81 -1.23
CA ALA A 101 6.18 -2.94 -1.85
C ALA A 101 5.09 -2.24 -1.03
N PHE A 102 5.16 -2.33 0.31
CA PHE A 102 4.22 -1.66 1.21
C PHE A 102 4.32 -0.14 1.09
N GLN A 103 5.53 0.39 1.00
CA GLN A 103 5.76 1.81 0.78
C GLN A 103 5.27 2.27 -0.61
N ARG A 104 5.52 1.48 -1.66
CA ARG A 104 5.03 1.79 -3.01
C ARG A 104 3.51 1.88 -3.08
N LEU A 105 2.79 1.00 -2.37
CA LEU A 105 1.33 1.08 -2.26
C LEU A 105 0.90 2.45 -1.70
N LYS A 106 1.54 2.91 -0.64
CA LYS A 106 1.26 4.23 -0.04
C LYS A 106 1.60 5.37 -0.99
N ASP A 107 2.76 5.31 -1.62
CA ASP A 107 3.25 6.36 -2.52
C ASP A 107 2.34 6.50 -3.74
N ASN A 108 1.92 5.39 -4.34
CA ASN A 108 1.04 5.40 -5.52
C ASN A 108 -0.32 6.01 -5.22
N ILE A 109 -0.93 5.68 -4.07
CA ILE A 109 -2.14 6.37 -3.59
C ILE A 109 -1.90 7.87 -3.47
N GLN A 110 -0.78 8.25 -2.87
CA GLN A 110 -0.46 9.65 -2.61
C GLN A 110 -0.19 10.44 -3.90
N ILE A 111 0.41 9.82 -4.93
CA ILE A 111 0.61 10.40 -6.26
C ILE A 111 -0.73 10.79 -6.89
N ILE A 112 -1.71 9.88 -6.87
CA ILE A 112 -3.04 10.15 -7.44
C ILE A 112 -3.74 11.27 -6.66
N VAL A 113 -3.72 11.21 -5.33
CA VAL A 113 -4.33 12.22 -4.46
C VAL A 113 -3.72 13.61 -4.65
N ASN A 114 -2.39 13.67 -4.81
CA ASN A 114 -1.65 14.93 -4.98
C ASN A 114 -1.68 15.47 -6.41
N SER A 115 -2.14 14.69 -7.40
CA SER A 115 -2.32 15.13 -8.78
C SER A 115 -3.41 16.20 -8.97
N THR A 116 -4.04 16.66 -7.88
CA THR A 116 -5.12 17.67 -7.82
C THR A 116 -4.72 19.09 -8.22
N ARG A 117 -3.48 19.34 -8.64
CA ARG A 117 -3.04 20.62 -9.21
C ARG A 117 -2.29 20.41 -10.51
N TYR A 118 -2.98 20.25 -11.64
CA TYR A 118 -2.45 20.67 -12.96
C TYR A 118 -3.58 20.67 -14.01
N ILE A 119 -4.43 21.68 -13.97
CA ILE A 119 -4.96 22.25 -15.21
C ILE A 119 -4.57 23.73 -15.16
N PRO A 120 -3.44 24.15 -15.75
CA PRO A 120 -3.25 25.56 -16.03
C PRO A 120 -4.44 25.96 -16.91
N VAL A 121 -5.20 26.96 -16.46
CA VAL A 121 -6.21 27.62 -17.29
C VAL A 121 -5.46 28.14 -18.50
N VAL A 122 -5.54 27.43 -19.63
CA VAL A 122 -5.07 27.97 -20.89
C VAL A 122 -5.97 29.18 -21.14
N PRO A 123 -5.45 30.41 -21.18
CA PRO A 123 -6.29 31.55 -21.49
C PRO A 123 -6.84 31.31 -22.88
N ALA A 124 -8.16 31.17 -22.99
CA ALA A 124 -8.85 31.20 -24.27
C ALA A 124 -8.43 32.52 -24.95
N HIS A 125 -7.57 32.41 -25.96
CA HIS A 125 -7.21 33.57 -26.76
C HIS A 125 -8.48 33.99 -27.51
N ILE A 126 -8.88 35.23 -27.23
CA ILE A 126 -9.98 35.98 -27.84
C ILE A 126 -9.63 36.28 -29.30
#